data_AF-M3X421-F1
#
_entry.id   AF-M3X421-F1
#
_cell.length_a   1.000
_cell.length_b   1.000
_cell.length_c   1.000
_cell.angle_alpha   90.00
_cell.angle_beta   90.00
_cell.angle_gamma   90.00
#
_symmetry.space_group_name_H-M   'P 1'
#
loop_
_entity.id
_entity.type
_entity.pdbx_description
1 polymer ?
#
loop_
_entity_poly.entity_id
_entity_poly.type
_entity_poly.pdbx_seq_one_letter_code
_entity_poly.pdbx_strand_id
1 'polypeptide(L)'
;MEEDEAAEEQQRFSYQQRLKAAVHYTVGCLCEEVASDREIRFSKQTIAAISELTFRQCENFAKDLEMFARHAKRSTINTEDVKLLARRSNSLLKYITEKSEELAQFNSEQRAKKKKKLEEENQKPVEPAEAAAAKKDNS
;
A
#
# COMPACT_ATOMS: atom_id res chain seq x y z
N MET A 1 19.03 -18.39 -25.17
CA MET A 1 19.87 -18.02 -24.01
C MET A 1 20.22 -16.54 -24.08
N GLU A 2 21.06 -16.07 -25.01
CA GLU A 2 21.35 -14.62 -25.13
C GLU A 2 20.13 -13.76 -25.52
N GLU A 3 19.26 -14.28 -26.41
CA GLU A 3 18.01 -13.59 -26.80
C GLU A 3 16.99 -13.53 -25.66
N ASP A 4 16.96 -14.56 -24.81
CA ASP A 4 16.07 -14.62 -23.64
C ASP A 4 16.53 -13.63 -22.56
N GLU A 5 17.84 -13.54 -22.32
CA GLU A 5 18.45 -12.57 -21.40
C GLU A 5 18.18 -11.12 -21.84
N ALA A 6 18.32 -10.82 -23.13
CA ALA A 6 18.02 -9.51 -23.68
C ALA A 6 16.54 -9.11 -23.53
N ALA A 7 15.62 -10.08 -23.71
CA ALA A 7 14.20 -9.84 -23.52
C ALA A 7 13.85 -9.55 -22.04
N GLU A 8 14.45 -10.29 -21.10
CA GLU A 8 14.27 -10.06 -19.67
C GLU A 8 14.81 -8.69 -19.22
N GLU A 9 15.99 -8.29 -19.72
CA GLU A 9 16.58 -6.99 -19.42
C GLU A 9 15.70 -5.85 -19.93
N GLN A 10 15.20 -5.97 -21.17
CA GLN A 10 14.30 -4.99 -21.75
C GLN A 10 13.00 -4.87 -20.96
N GLN A 11 12.44 -5.99 -20.50
CA GLN A 11 11.25 -6.00 -19.66
C GLN A 11 11.51 -5.32 -18.30
N ARG A 12 12.64 -5.62 -17.65
CA ARG A 12 13.04 -4.97 -16.38
C ARG A 12 13.22 -3.47 -16.55
N PHE A 13 13.89 -3.04 -17.62
CA PHE A 13 14.09 -1.63 -17.93
C PHE A 13 12.75 -0.91 -18.11
N SER A 14 11.86 -1.45 -18.96
CA SER A 14 10.52 -0.88 -19.19
C SER A 14 9.69 -0.80 -17.90
N TYR A 15 9.73 -1.84 -17.07
CA TYR A 15 9.04 -1.84 -15.78
C TYR A 15 9.59 -0.76 -14.84
N GLN A 16 10.92 -0.64 -14.74
CA GLN A 16 11.56 0.39 -13.93
C GLN A 16 11.18 1.80 -14.39
N GLN A 17 11.14 2.05 -15.71
CA GLN A 17 10.73 3.34 -16.26
C GLN A 17 9.29 3.69 -15.89
N ARG A 18 8.37 2.72 -15.94
CA ARG A 18 6.98 2.94 -15.52
C ARG A 18 6.87 3.32 -14.04
N LEU A 19 7.64 2.66 -13.17
CA LEU A 19 7.69 3.02 -11.75
C LEU A 19 8.27 4.42 -11.53
N LYS A 20 9.38 4.76 -12.20
CA LYS A 20 9.98 6.09 -12.14
C LYS A 20 9.01 7.18 -12.60
N ALA A 21 8.26 6.93 -13.67
CA ALA A 21 7.25 7.87 -14.17
C ALA A 21 6.12 8.08 -13.14
N ALA A 22 5.62 7.03 -12.50
CA ALA A 22 4.59 7.12 -11.46
C ALA A 22 5.08 7.90 -10.22
N VAL A 23 6.32 7.64 -9.80
CA VAL A 23 6.96 8.42 -8.72
C VAL A 23 7.10 9.89 -9.14
N HIS A 24 7.56 10.15 -10.35
CA HIS A 24 7.75 11.51 -10.84
C HIS A 24 6.44 12.32 -10.88
N TYR A 25 5.35 11.71 -11.33
CA TYR A 25 4.02 12.32 -11.29
C TYR A 25 3.63 12.72 -9.86
N THR A 26 3.75 11.79 -8.91
CA THR A 26 3.34 12.01 -7.52
C THR A 26 4.21 13.07 -6.83
N VAL A 27 5.53 13.03 -7.07
CA VAL A 27 6.46 14.06 -6.58
C VAL A 27 6.12 15.42 -7.16
N GLY A 28 5.73 15.50 -8.44
CA GLY A 28 5.24 16.73 -9.06
C GLY A 28 4.03 17.31 -8.33
N CYS A 29 3.02 16.50 -8.03
CA CYS A 29 1.84 16.92 -7.26
C CYS A 29 2.22 17.46 -5.88
N LEU A 30 3.05 16.74 -5.12
CA LEU A 30 3.50 17.18 -3.80
C LEU A 30 4.36 18.45 -3.86
N CYS A 31 5.20 18.60 -4.88
CA CYS A 31 5.97 19.82 -5.09
C CYS A 31 5.06 21.03 -5.39
N GLU A 32 3.95 20.83 -6.11
CA GLU A 32 2.97 21.89 -6.39
C GLU A 32 2.23 22.34 -5.12
N GLU A 33 1.85 21.40 -4.26
CA GLU A 33 1.26 21.68 -2.94
C GLU A 33 2.21 22.53 -2.09
N VAL A 34 3.49 22.12 -2.02
CA VAL A 34 4.52 22.86 -1.27
C VAL A 34 4.84 24.20 -1.91
N ALA A 35 4.89 24.29 -3.25
CA ALA A 35 5.11 25.53 -3.98
C ALA A 35 4.02 26.56 -3.66
N SER A 36 2.77 26.11 -3.59
CA SER A 36 1.61 26.92 -3.25
C SER A 36 1.64 27.38 -1.79
N ASP A 37 1.88 26.47 -0.84
CA ASP A 37 1.96 26.79 0.61
C ASP A 37 3.10 27.76 0.95
N ARG A 38 4.21 27.70 0.20
CA ARG A 38 5.40 28.51 0.44
C ARG A 38 5.55 29.71 -0.49
N GLU A 39 4.64 29.90 -1.44
CA GLU A 39 4.70 30.93 -2.49
C GLU A 39 6.02 30.92 -3.29
N ILE A 40 6.55 29.72 -3.56
CA ILE A 40 7.78 29.52 -4.34
C ILE A 40 7.48 28.77 -5.65
N ARG A 41 8.47 28.66 -6.54
CA ARG A 41 8.38 27.83 -7.74
C ARG A 41 9.53 26.84 -7.82
N PHE A 42 9.23 25.60 -8.19
CA PHE A 42 10.24 24.59 -8.51
C PHE A 42 10.49 24.54 -10.01
N SER A 43 11.76 24.40 -10.40
CA SER A 43 12.11 24.11 -11.79
C SER A 43 11.76 22.66 -12.14
N LYS A 44 11.56 22.36 -13.43
CA LYS A 44 11.33 20.98 -13.91
C LYS A 44 12.51 20.06 -13.54
N GLN A 45 13.72 20.60 -13.59
CA GLN A 45 14.95 19.88 -13.24
C GLN A 45 15.00 19.58 -11.74
N THR A 46 14.56 20.51 -10.89
CA THR A 46 14.47 20.30 -9.44
C THR A 46 13.48 19.19 -9.11
N ILE A 47 12.28 19.21 -9.72
CA ILE A 47 11.27 18.15 -9.54
C ILE A 47 11.85 16.80 -10.01
N ALA A 48 12.48 16.75 -11.18
CA ALA A 48 13.13 15.54 -11.69
C ALA A 48 14.21 14.99 -10.74
N ALA A 49 15.02 15.88 -10.15
CA ALA A 49 16.04 15.50 -9.17
C ALA A 49 15.42 14.94 -7.88
N ILE A 50 14.35 15.54 -7.36
CA ILE A 50 13.62 15.03 -6.19
C ILE A 50 13.00 13.67 -6.50
N SER A 51 12.42 13.50 -7.69
CA SER A 51 11.83 12.23 -8.13
C SER A 51 12.86 11.10 -8.18
N GLU A 52 14.03 11.38 -8.77
CA GLU A 52 15.11 10.41 -8.84
C GLU A 52 15.72 10.11 -7.46
N LEU A 53 15.88 11.13 -6.61
CA LEU A 53 16.31 10.94 -5.21
C LEU A 53 15.33 10.04 -4.45
N THR A 54 14.04 10.31 -4.57
CA THR A 54 12.97 9.52 -3.92
C THR A 54 12.99 8.08 -4.40
N PHE A 55 13.13 7.86 -5.72
CA PHE A 55 13.21 6.52 -6.29
C PHE A 55 14.40 5.71 -5.74
N ARG A 56 15.59 6.32 -5.66
CA ARG A 56 16.77 5.66 -5.06
C ARG A 56 16.62 5.44 -3.56
N GLN A 57 15.96 6.37 -2.85
CA GLN A 57 15.75 6.24 -1.42
C GLN A 57 14.87 5.03 -1.07
N CYS A 58 13.92 4.66 -1.94
CA CYS A 58 13.12 3.44 -1.78
C CYS A 58 13.98 2.18 -1.70
N GLU A 59 15.09 2.11 -2.43
CA GLU A 59 16.01 0.95 -2.38
C GLU A 59 16.65 0.82 -0.99
N ASN A 60 17.10 1.93 -0.42
CA ASN A 60 17.65 1.96 0.94
C ASN A 60 16.59 1.54 1.97
N PHE A 61 15.38 2.09 1.85
CA PHE A 61 14.28 1.72 2.74
C PHE A 61 13.92 0.23 2.63
N ALA A 62 13.83 -0.32 1.42
CA ALA A 62 13.51 -1.74 1.23
C ALA A 62 14.55 -2.66 1.89
N LYS A 63 15.84 -2.38 1.68
CA LYS A 63 16.95 -3.14 2.28
C LYS A 63 16.95 -3.06 3.80
N ASP A 64 16.79 -1.86 4.35
CA ASP A 64 16.76 -1.66 5.80
C ASP A 64 15.56 -2.36 6.43
N LEU A 65 14.36 -2.25 5.84
CA LEU A 65 13.16 -2.93 6.34
C LEU A 65 13.29 -4.45 6.33
N GLU A 66 13.84 -5.01 5.26
CA GLU A 66 14.14 -6.45 5.18
C GLU A 66 15.11 -6.86 6.29
N MET A 67 16.18 -6.08 6.52
CA MET A 67 17.14 -6.35 7.58
C MET A 67 16.53 -6.25 8.98
N PHE A 68 15.65 -5.28 9.24
CA PHE A 68 14.96 -5.14 10.54
C PHE A 68 14.02 -6.32 10.81
N ALA A 69 13.22 -6.71 9.82
CA ALA A 69 12.36 -7.89 9.93
C ALA A 69 13.20 -9.16 10.21
N ARG A 70 14.28 -9.35 9.45
CA ARG A 70 15.20 -10.49 9.62
C ARG A 70 15.89 -10.49 10.98
N HIS A 71 16.29 -9.33 11.49
CA HIS A 71 16.88 -9.19 12.82
C HIS A 71 15.93 -9.67 13.92
N ALA A 72 14.63 -9.44 13.74
CA ALA A 72 13.57 -9.95 14.61
C ALA A 72 13.10 -11.38 14.25
N LYS A 73 13.86 -12.13 13.45
CA LYS A 73 13.56 -13.49 12.98
C LYS A 73 12.23 -13.61 12.22
N ARG A 74 11.81 -12.56 11.52
CA ARG A 74 10.61 -12.51 10.68
C ARG A 74 11.00 -12.39 9.20
N SER A 75 10.13 -12.87 8.31
CA SER A 75 10.20 -12.63 6.86
C SER A 75 9.18 -11.59 6.37
N THR A 76 8.23 -11.21 7.23
CA THR A 76 7.20 -10.22 6.93
C THR A 76 7.49 -8.93 7.69
N ILE A 77 7.59 -7.83 6.94
CA ILE A 77 7.78 -6.47 7.45
C ILE A 77 6.51 -6.02 8.17
N ASN A 78 6.64 -5.36 9.31
CA ASN A 78 5.53 -4.78 10.07
C ASN A 78 5.79 -3.29 10.42
N THR A 79 4.87 -2.68 11.16
CA THR A 79 4.95 -1.25 11.53
C THR A 79 6.13 -0.91 12.44
N GLU A 80 6.63 -1.86 13.23
CA GLU A 80 7.79 -1.62 14.10
C GLU A 80 9.08 -1.47 13.28
N ASP A 81 9.20 -2.22 12.18
CA ASP A 81 10.31 -2.06 11.24
C ASP A 81 10.29 -0.67 10.57
N VAL A 82 9.10 -0.16 10.24
CA VAL A 82 8.91 1.19 9.67
C VAL A 82 9.24 2.28 10.69
N LYS A 83 8.86 2.12 11.96
CA LYS A 83 9.24 3.05 13.03
C LYS A 83 10.76 3.10 13.20
N LEU A 84 11.46 1.97 13.05
CA LEU A 84 12.92 1.92 13.11
C LEU A 84 13.60 2.74 12.00
N LEU A 85 13.01 2.86 10.81
CA LEU A 85 13.53 3.77 9.77
C LEU A 85 13.55 5.23 10.23
N ALA A 86 12.53 5.66 10.99
CA ALA A 86 12.38 7.03 11.46
C ALA A 86 13.22 7.38 12.69
N ARG A 87 13.88 6.40 13.33
CA ARG A 87 14.51 6.51 14.66
C ARG A 87 15.55 7.62 14.83
N ARG A 88 16.16 8.10 13.73
CA ARG A 88 17.20 9.13 13.77
C ARG A 88 16.66 10.53 14.03
N SER A 89 15.37 10.75 13.84
CA SER A 89 14.71 12.04 14.06
C SER A 89 13.50 11.84 14.96
N ASN A 90 13.53 12.44 16.16
CA ASN A 90 12.44 12.30 17.13
C ASN A 90 11.12 12.87 16.61
N SER A 91 11.15 13.98 15.85
CA SER A 91 9.94 14.56 15.27
C SER A 91 9.34 13.65 14.20
N LEU A 92 10.17 13.05 13.35
CA LEU A 92 9.72 12.09 12.35
C LEU A 92 9.20 10.80 12.98
N LEU A 93 9.90 10.25 13.98
CA LEU A 93 9.46 9.05 14.70
C LEU A 93 8.09 9.26 15.34
N LYS A 94 7.87 10.42 15.98
CA LYS A 94 6.59 10.78 16.56
C LYS A 94 5.49 10.82 15.48
N TYR A 95 5.72 11.56 14.40
CA TYR A 95 4.76 11.68 13.30
C TYR A 95 4.39 10.31 12.68
N ILE A 96 5.38 9.47 12.39
CA ILE A 96 5.14 8.13 11.82
C ILE A 96 4.41 7.22 12.81
N THR A 97 4.70 7.34 14.11
CA THR A 97 4.00 6.57 15.15
C THR A 97 2.53 6.98 15.24
N GLU A 98 2.23 8.28 15.25
CA GLU A 98 0.86 8.80 15.21
C GLU A 98 0.09 8.29 13.98
N LYS A 99 0.70 8.34 12.79
CA LYS A 99 0.10 7.78 11.56
C LYS A 99 -0.11 6.27 11.63
N SER A 100 0.78 5.53 12.29
CA SER A 100 0.60 4.09 12.50
C SER A 100 -0.59 3.78 13.41
N GLU A 101 -0.83 4.60 14.43
CA GLU A 101 -1.97 4.46 15.34
C GLU A 101 -3.29 4.83 14.67
N GLU A 102 -3.33 5.93 13.91
CA GLU A 102 -4.49 6.32 13.08
C GLU A 102 -4.91 5.17 12.13
N LEU A 103 -3.94 4.55 11.45
CA LEU A 103 -4.20 3.41 10.57
C LEU A 103 -4.70 2.17 11.32
N ALA A 104 -4.17 1.90 12.51
CA ALA A 104 -4.62 0.78 13.34
C ALA A 104 -6.09 0.95 13.78
N GLN A 105 -6.45 2.17 14.20
CA GLN A 105 -7.82 2.52 14.57
C GLN A 105 -8.76 2.35 13.38
N PHE A 106 -8.43 2.97 12.24
CA PHE A 106 -9.22 2.86 11.01
C PHE A 106 -9.45 1.40 10.59
N ASN A 107 -8.40 0.58 10.61
CA ASN A 107 -8.49 -0.84 10.26
C ASN A 107 -9.37 -1.64 11.23
N SER A 108 -9.33 -1.32 12.52
CA SER A 108 -10.17 -1.97 13.54
C SER A 108 -11.66 -1.66 13.31
N GLU A 109 -11.99 -0.40 12.98
CA GLU A 109 -13.35 0.03 12.68
C GLU A 109 -13.91 -0.66 11.43
N GLN A 110 -13.11 -0.75 10.36
CA GLN A 110 -13.51 -1.43 9.14
C GLN A 110 -13.76 -2.92 9.37
N ARG A 111 -12.94 -3.57 10.20
CA ARG A 111 -13.15 -4.98 10.59
C ARG A 111 -14.42 -5.15 11.42
N ALA A 112 -14.70 -4.25 12.36
CA ALA A 112 -15.92 -4.27 13.15
C ALA A 112 -17.18 -4.07 12.29
N LYS A 113 -17.15 -3.13 11.34
CA LYS A 113 -18.24 -2.90 10.37
C LYS A 113 -18.49 -4.14 9.50
N LYS A 114 -17.42 -4.77 9.00
CA LYS A 114 -17.52 -6.00 8.20
C LYS A 114 -18.10 -7.16 9.01
N LYS A 115 -17.71 -7.31 10.28
CA LYS A 115 -18.23 -8.36 11.17
C LYS A 115 -19.73 -8.16 11.45
N LYS A 116 -20.17 -6.94 11.76
CA LYS A 116 -21.59 -6.62 11.94
C LYS A 116 -22.42 -6.92 10.69
N LYS A 117 -21.91 -6.57 9.50
CA LYS A 117 -22.60 -6.84 8.23
C LYS A 117 -22.80 -8.34 7.98
N LEU A 118 -21.79 -9.16 8.30
CA LEU A 118 -21.89 -10.62 8.20
C LEU A 118 -22.86 -11.22 9.23
N GLU A 119 -22.92 -10.66 10.45
CA GLU A 119 -23.87 -11.08 11.48
C GLU A 119 -25.32 -10.70 11.13
N GLU A 120 -25.55 -9.54 10.52
CA GLU A 120 -26.87 -9.13 10.01
C GLU A 120 -27.33 -9.95 8.80
N GLU A 121 -26.42 -10.34 7.91
CA GLU A 121 -26.73 -11.19 6.75
C GLU A 121 -27.11 -12.61 7.18
N ASN A 122 -26.48 -13.14 8.24
CA ASN A 122 -26.74 -14.47 8.77
C ASN A 122 -28.02 -14.55 9.65
N GLN A 123 -28.65 -13.42 9.98
CA GLN A 123 -29.89 -13.35 10.75
C GLN A 123 -31.15 -13.12 9.89
N LYS A 124 -31.03 -13.05 8.55
CA LYS A 124 -32.22 -13.03 7.69
C LYS A 124 -32.94 -14.38 7.74
N PRO A 125 -34.24 -14.42 8.09
CA PRO A 125 -35.01 -15.66 8.10
C PRO A 125 -35.05 -16.25 6.68
N VAL A 126 -34.62 -17.49 6.53
CA VAL A 126 -34.99 -18.32 5.38
C VAL A 126 -36.48 -18.58 5.52
N GLU A 127 -37.32 -17.93 4.72
CA GLU A 127 -38.72 -18.32 4.62
C GLU A 127 -38.80 -19.80 4.21
N PRO A 128 -39.56 -20.65 4.95
CA PRO A 128 -39.72 -22.03 4.55
C PRO A 128 -40.60 -22.10 3.32
N ALA A 129 -40.02 -22.55 2.20
CA ALA A 129 -40.80 -23.03 1.06
C ALA A 129 -41.55 -24.28 1.49
N GLU A 130 -42.86 -24.12 1.79
CA GLU A 130 -43.76 -25.23 2.07
C GLU A 130 -43.80 -26.21 0.89
N ALA A 131 -43.61 -27.47 1.22
CA ALA A 131 -43.84 -28.60 0.33
C ALA A 131 -45.33 -28.76 0.04
N ALA A 132 -45.71 -28.72 -1.24
CA ALA A 132 -46.96 -29.29 -1.72
C ALA A 132 -46.64 -30.43 -2.69
N ALA A 133 -46.51 -31.65 -2.13
CA ALA A 133 -46.58 -32.88 -2.89
C ALA A 133 -48.05 -33.31 -3.01
N ALA A 134 -48.58 -33.40 -4.23
CA ALA A 134 -49.78 -34.17 -4.53
C ALA A 134 -49.59 -34.95 -5.84
N LYS A 135 -49.45 -36.27 -5.69
CA LYS A 135 -49.47 -37.29 -6.75
C LYS A 135 -50.69 -37.14 -7.67
N LYS A 136 -50.53 -37.51 -8.95
CA LYS A 136 -51.47 -38.43 -9.63
C LYS A 136 -50.89 -39.01 -10.93
N ASP A 137 -51.22 -40.28 -11.11
CA ASP A 137 -50.71 -41.26 -12.08
C ASP A 137 -51.12 -41.02 -13.56
N ASN A 138 -50.42 -41.76 -14.42
CA ASN A 138 -50.91 -42.43 -15.64
C ASN A 138 -51.09 -41.61 -16.93
N SER A 139 -50.17 -41.76 -17.90
CA SER A 139 -50.31 -42.70 -19.03
C SER A 139 -49.06 -42.72 -19.92
#